data_AF-A0A6A6M9B4-F1
#
_entry.id   AF-A0A6A6M9B4-F1
#
_cell.length_a   1.000
_cell.length_b   1.000
_cell.length_c   1.000
_cell.angle_alpha   90.00
_cell.angle_beta   90.00
_cell.angle_gamma   90.00
#
_symmetry.space_group_name_H-M   'P 1'
#
loop_
_entity.id
_entity.type
_entity.pdbx_description
1 polymer ?
#
loop_
_entity_poly.entity_id
_entity_poly.type
_entity_poly.pdbx_seq_one_letter_code
_entity_poly.pdbx_strand_id
1 'polypeptide(L)'
;MRHKTRLHIGQLVKDTSAKLKQASETDHHAGVSQSKKIADAKLAKDFQAVLKEFQKAQRLAAERETAYTPFVAQAVLPSSYTASEMDINSDTSLEQRALLVESRRQEVLLLDNEIAFNEAIIEEREQGIQEIQQQIGEVNEIFKDLAVLVHEQGAMIDDIGSHIENAQAATAQGKTQLVKAAKTQRSNSSLTCLLLVIFGIVLLIVIIVLAA
;
A
#
# COMPACT_ATOMS: atom_id res chain seq x y z
N MET A 1 4.92 17.60 -14.65
CA MET A 1 4.75 16.13 -14.81
C MET A 1 4.49 15.42 -13.48
N ARG A 2 5.29 15.63 -12.43
CA ARG A 2 5.16 14.94 -11.13
C ARG A 2 3.82 15.18 -10.40
N HIS A 3 3.29 16.40 -10.42
CA HIS A 3 2.00 16.76 -9.82
C HIS A 3 0.82 15.99 -10.47
N LYS A 4 0.78 15.90 -11.80
CA LYS A 4 -0.26 15.15 -12.54
C LYS A 4 -0.27 13.65 -12.18
N THR A 5 0.91 13.06 -12.03
CA THR A 5 1.04 11.66 -11.59
C THR A 5 0.52 11.49 -10.16
N ARG A 6 0.84 12.41 -9.26
CA ARG A 6 0.39 12.37 -7.85
C ARG A 6 -1.13 12.45 -7.73
N LEU A 7 -1.76 13.39 -8.46
CA LEU A 7 -3.22 13.50 -8.54
C LEU A 7 -3.86 12.22 -9.11
N HIS A 8 -3.27 11.66 -10.17
CA HIS A 8 -3.80 10.45 -10.77
C HIS A 8 -3.75 9.26 -9.82
N ILE A 9 -2.64 9.08 -9.08
CA ILE A 9 -2.52 8.04 -8.06
C ILE A 9 -3.56 8.26 -6.95
N GLY A 10 -3.74 9.50 -6.50
CA GLY A 10 -4.78 9.84 -5.51
C GLY A 10 -6.19 9.46 -5.97
N GLN A 11 -6.52 9.71 -7.25
CA GLN A 11 -7.80 9.29 -7.82
C GLN A 11 -7.92 7.76 -7.88
N LEU A 12 -6.87 7.05 -8.33
CA LEU A 12 -6.87 5.59 -8.35
C LEU A 12 -7.10 5.01 -6.96
N VAL A 13 -6.48 5.58 -5.94
CA VAL A 13 -6.64 5.15 -4.54
C VAL A 13 -8.10 5.33 -4.10
N LYS A 14 -8.71 6.49 -4.38
CA LYS A 14 -10.12 6.77 -4.07
C LYS A 14 -11.05 5.79 -4.77
N ASP A 15 -10.88 5.61 -6.07
CA ASP A 15 -11.73 4.72 -6.88
C ASP A 15 -11.59 3.26 -6.44
N THR A 16 -10.37 2.82 -6.13
CA THR A 16 -10.10 1.45 -5.67
C THR A 16 -10.71 1.21 -4.29
N SER A 17 -10.56 2.17 -3.36
CA SER A 17 -11.18 2.09 -2.03
C SER A 17 -12.71 2.00 -2.13
N ALA A 18 -13.33 2.84 -2.95
CA ALA A 18 -14.79 2.82 -3.15
C ALA A 18 -15.29 1.48 -3.70
N LYS A 19 -14.60 0.94 -4.73
CA LYS A 19 -14.94 -0.37 -5.31
C LYS A 19 -14.77 -1.51 -4.31
N LEU A 20 -13.70 -1.46 -3.52
CA LEU A 20 -13.43 -2.48 -2.51
C LEU A 20 -14.46 -2.46 -1.38
N LYS A 21 -14.86 -1.26 -0.94
CA LYS A 21 -15.93 -1.10 0.04
C LYS A 21 -17.26 -1.66 -0.47
N GLN A 22 -17.62 -1.33 -1.71
CA GLN A 22 -18.81 -1.88 -2.35
C GLN A 22 -18.76 -3.41 -2.49
N ALA A 23 -17.60 -3.97 -2.83
CA ALA A 23 -17.41 -5.41 -2.92
C ALA A 23 -17.64 -6.10 -1.56
N SER A 24 -17.08 -5.52 -0.49
CA SER A 24 -17.28 -6.01 0.88
C SER A 24 -18.72 -5.88 1.36
N GLU A 25 -19.40 -4.77 1.07
CA GLU A 25 -20.83 -4.59 1.38
C GLU A 25 -21.68 -5.67 0.70
N THR A 26 -21.35 -6.02 -0.55
CA THR A 26 -22.01 -7.09 -1.29
C THR A 26 -21.80 -8.46 -0.63
N ASP A 27 -20.65 -8.69 -0.01
CA ASP A 27 -20.33 -9.95 0.68
C ASP A 27 -21.12 -10.17 1.98
N HIS A 28 -21.64 -9.10 2.57
CA HIS A 28 -22.54 -9.19 3.74
C HIS A 28 -23.96 -9.65 3.36
N HIS A 29 -24.35 -9.57 2.09
CA HIS A 29 -25.64 -10.09 1.64
C HIS A 29 -25.63 -11.62 1.47
N ALA A 30 -26.70 -12.27 1.92
CA ALA A 30 -26.87 -13.72 1.84
C ALA A 30 -26.90 -14.18 0.37
N GLY A 31 -25.92 -14.98 -0.05
CA GLY A 31 -25.85 -15.55 -1.41
C GLY A 31 -24.47 -15.52 -2.07
N VAL A 32 -23.48 -14.85 -1.49
CA VAL A 32 -22.13 -14.79 -2.06
C VAL A 32 -21.29 -16.04 -1.72
N SER A 33 -20.56 -16.57 -2.72
CA SER A 33 -19.65 -17.71 -2.54
C SER A 33 -18.49 -17.37 -1.60
N GLN A 34 -18.09 -18.32 -0.76
CA GLN A 34 -16.96 -18.16 0.16
C GLN A 34 -15.66 -17.80 -0.58
N SER A 35 -15.47 -18.31 -1.80
CA SER A 35 -14.35 -17.97 -2.66
C SER A 35 -14.26 -16.48 -3.02
N LYS A 36 -15.40 -15.82 -3.24
CA LYS A 36 -15.43 -14.38 -3.55
C LYS A 36 -15.06 -13.56 -2.31
N LYS A 37 -15.64 -13.89 -1.15
CA LYS A 37 -15.34 -13.22 0.12
C LYS A 37 -13.85 -13.30 0.47
N ILE A 38 -13.24 -14.46 0.23
CA ILE A 38 -11.80 -14.67 0.39
C ILE A 38 -10.99 -13.78 -0.55
N ALA A 39 -11.39 -13.69 -1.82
CA ALA A 39 -10.69 -12.88 -2.81
C ALA A 39 -10.77 -11.38 -2.45
N ASP A 40 -11.93 -10.91 -2.04
CA ASP A 40 -12.18 -9.52 -1.64
C ASP A 40 -11.39 -9.17 -0.37
N ALA A 41 -11.34 -10.07 0.62
CA ALA A 41 -10.52 -9.93 1.82
C ALA A 41 -9.02 -9.86 1.53
N LYS A 42 -8.54 -10.73 0.63
CA LYS A 42 -7.15 -10.69 0.19
C LYS A 42 -6.83 -9.38 -0.54
N LEU A 43 -7.72 -8.93 -1.42
CA LEU A 43 -7.56 -7.68 -2.15
C LEU A 43 -7.50 -6.49 -1.20
N ALA A 44 -8.34 -6.46 -0.15
CA ALA A 44 -8.32 -5.41 0.86
C ALA A 44 -7.00 -5.35 1.62
N LYS A 45 -6.48 -6.51 2.03
CA LYS A 45 -5.20 -6.62 2.72
C LYS A 45 -4.02 -6.18 1.85
N ASP A 46 -3.98 -6.63 0.60
CA ASP A 46 -2.91 -6.28 -0.35
C ASP A 46 -2.96 -4.78 -0.67
N PHE A 47 -4.16 -4.22 -0.88
CA PHE A 47 -4.33 -2.78 -1.13
C PHE A 47 -3.92 -1.92 0.07
N GLN A 48 -4.27 -2.33 1.29
CA GLN A 48 -3.82 -1.66 2.51
C GLN A 48 -2.29 -1.62 2.61
N ALA A 49 -1.61 -2.71 2.24
CA ALA A 49 -0.15 -2.77 2.25
C ALA A 49 0.48 -1.78 1.25
N VAL A 50 -0.01 -1.77 0.00
CA VAL A 50 0.45 -0.83 -1.04
C VAL A 50 0.17 0.61 -0.64
N LEU A 51 -1.00 0.89 -0.05
CA LEU A 51 -1.38 2.23 0.38
C LEU A 51 -0.46 2.76 1.49
N LYS A 52 -0.07 1.89 2.42
CA LYS A 52 0.91 2.21 3.47
C LYS A 52 2.28 2.60 2.89
N GLU A 53 2.74 1.88 1.87
CA GLU A 53 3.99 2.23 1.18
C GLU A 53 3.87 3.55 0.43
N PHE A 54 2.74 3.79 -0.24
CA PHE A 54 2.46 5.05 -0.93
C PHE A 54 2.45 6.24 0.04
N GLN A 55 1.78 6.12 1.18
CA GLN A 55 1.74 7.17 2.21
C GLN A 55 3.16 7.47 2.75
N LYS A 56 3.98 6.43 2.96
CA LYS A 56 5.38 6.60 3.36
C LYS A 56 6.18 7.35 2.29
N ALA A 57 5.99 7.01 1.01
CA ALA A 57 6.65 7.69 -0.10
C ALA A 57 6.21 9.16 -0.24
N GLN A 58 4.91 9.46 -0.09
CA GLN A 58 4.40 10.83 -0.09
C GLN A 58 5.00 11.66 1.05
N ARG A 59 5.07 11.09 2.27
CA ARG A 59 5.67 11.77 3.42
C ARG A 59 7.16 12.06 3.21
N LEU A 60 7.90 11.08 2.70
CA LEU A 60 9.31 11.27 2.35
C LEU A 60 9.50 12.34 1.26
N ALA A 61 8.60 12.40 0.29
CA ALA A 61 8.63 13.43 -0.74
C ALA A 61 8.35 14.82 -0.17
N ALA A 62 7.37 14.94 0.74
CA ALA A 62 7.08 16.18 1.46
C ALA A 62 8.29 16.66 2.27
N GLU A 63 8.89 15.76 3.06
CA GLU A 63 10.09 16.03 3.86
C GLU A 63 11.26 16.52 2.97
N ARG A 64 11.45 15.89 1.81
CA ARG A 64 12.48 16.29 0.83
C ARG A 64 12.24 17.67 0.23
N GLU A 65 10.99 18.05 -0.02
CA GLU A 65 10.68 19.40 -0.51
C GLU A 65 10.82 20.46 0.58
N THR A 66 10.49 20.15 1.84
CA THR A 66 10.71 21.07 2.97
C THR A 66 12.18 21.20 3.38
N ALA A 67 13.00 20.16 3.20
CA ALA A 67 14.42 20.15 3.59
C ALA A 67 15.34 20.83 2.56
N TYR A 68 14.88 20.99 1.32
CA TYR A 68 15.59 21.75 0.29
C TYR A 68 15.25 23.23 0.43
N THR A 69 15.56 23.81 1.59
CA THR A 69 15.69 25.26 1.68
C THR A 69 16.73 25.67 0.64
N PRO A 70 16.43 26.59 -0.29
CA PRO A 70 17.53 27.33 -0.88
C PRO A 70 18.28 27.88 0.33
N PHE A 71 19.58 27.64 0.37
CA PHE A 71 20.48 28.62 0.94
C PHE A 71 20.19 29.90 0.15
N VAL A 72 19.13 30.62 0.52
CA VAL A 72 19.01 32.04 0.27
C VAL A 72 20.21 32.52 1.02
N ALA A 73 21.31 32.71 0.30
CA ALA A 73 22.49 33.37 0.80
C ALA A 73 21.92 34.54 1.55
N GLN A 74 21.99 34.43 2.88
CA GLN A 74 21.38 35.36 3.81
C GLN A 74 21.72 36.71 3.26
N ALA A 75 20.71 37.34 2.62
CA ALA A 75 20.94 38.40 1.64
C ALA A 75 21.96 39.27 2.28
N VAL A 76 23.18 39.27 1.72
CA VAL A 76 24.38 39.76 2.40
C VAL A 76 23.98 41.09 2.95
N LEU A 77 23.65 41.13 4.25
CA LEU A 77 23.51 42.37 4.96
C LEU A 77 24.88 42.96 4.69
N PRO A 78 25.00 44.15 4.06
CA PRO A 78 26.27 44.82 4.07
C PRO A 78 26.60 44.95 5.55
N SER A 79 27.51 44.09 5.99
CA SER A 79 28.20 44.16 7.25
C SER A 79 29.13 45.35 7.11
N SER A 80 28.53 46.54 7.08
CA SER A 80 29.21 47.83 7.04
C SER A 80 28.24 48.91 7.51
N TYR A 81 27.62 48.68 8.68
CA TYR A 81 27.17 49.76 9.55
C TYR A 81 28.05 49.80 10.80
N THR A 82 29.36 49.63 10.65
CA THR A 82 30.28 50.46 11.43
C THR A 82 30.26 51.82 10.75
N ALA A 83 29.66 52.79 11.43
CA ALA A 83 29.79 54.20 11.12
C ALA A 83 31.29 54.57 11.09
N SER A 84 31.91 54.42 9.92
CA SER A 84 33.14 55.14 9.62
C SER A 84 32.69 56.44 8.99
N GLU A 85 32.66 57.48 9.83
CA GLU A 85 32.61 58.88 9.44
C GLU A 85 33.68 59.09 8.35
N MET A 86 33.24 59.17 7.09
CA MET A 86 34.10 59.60 6.01
C MET A 86 34.04 61.12 5.99
N ASP A 87 35.07 61.70 6.60
CA ASP A 87 35.47 63.09 6.54
C ASP A 87 35.21 63.67 5.14
N ILE A 88 34.26 64.59 5.05
CA ILE A 88 33.91 65.28 3.80
C ILE A 88 34.99 66.32 3.58
N ASN A 89 36.02 65.94 2.82
CA ASN A 89 36.88 66.92 2.18
C ASN A 89 36.05 67.66 1.12
N SER A 90 36.01 68.99 1.24
CA SER A 90 35.05 69.92 0.65
C SER A 90 35.25 70.24 -0.83
N ASP A 91 35.67 69.26 -1.64
CA ASP A 91 35.93 69.42 -3.09
C ASP A 91 35.28 68.35 -3.98
N THR A 92 34.29 67.61 -3.48
CA THR A 92 33.52 66.67 -4.31
C THR A 92 32.46 67.42 -5.11
N SER A 93 32.58 67.43 -6.45
CA SER A 93 31.61 68.07 -7.36
C SER A 93 30.18 67.56 -7.13
N LEU A 94 29.20 68.46 -7.20
CA LEU A 94 27.77 68.13 -7.01
C LEU A 94 27.29 67.04 -7.98
N GLU A 95 27.87 66.97 -9.18
CA GLU A 95 27.59 65.92 -10.18
C GLU A 95 28.03 64.52 -9.73
N GLN A 96 29.17 64.38 -9.05
CA GLN A 96 29.62 63.09 -8.53
C GLN A 96 28.69 62.56 -7.43
N ARG A 97 28.14 63.45 -6.59
CA ARG A 97 27.13 63.08 -5.60
C ARG A 97 25.81 62.66 -6.25
N ALA A 98 25.37 63.36 -7.29
CA ALA A 98 24.16 62.99 -8.02
C ALA A 98 24.29 61.61 -8.70
N LEU A 99 25.43 61.32 -9.34
CA LEU A 99 25.72 60.02 -9.95
C LEU A 99 25.74 58.88 -8.92
N LEU A 100 26.31 59.10 -7.73
CA LEU A 100 26.30 58.08 -6.67
C LEU A 100 24.89 57.78 -6.14
N VAL A 101 24.03 58.79 -6.05
CA VAL A 101 22.63 58.62 -5.64
C VAL A 101 21.83 57.89 -6.73
N GLU A 102 22.04 58.22 -8.00
CA GLU A 102 21.44 57.54 -9.16
C GLU A 102 21.85 56.05 -9.19
N SER A 103 23.15 55.76 -9.02
CA SER A 103 23.67 54.39 -8.93
C SER A 103 23.06 53.61 -7.77
N ARG A 104 22.95 54.23 -6.58
CA ARG A 104 22.35 53.61 -5.40
C ARG A 104 20.86 53.32 -5.62
N ARG A 105 20.13 54.22 -6.29
CA ARG A 105 18.72 54.04 -6.62
C ARG A 105 18.51 52.89 -7.61
N GLN A 106 19.40 52.73 -8.58
CA GLN A 106 19.36 51.62 -9.52
C GLN A 106 19.66 50.27 -8.85
N GLU A 107 20.59 50.24 -7.89
CA GLU A 107 20.89 49.07 -7.07
C GLU A 107 19.70 48.62 -6.21
N VAL A 108 19.01 49.57 -5.56
CA VAL A 108 17.78 49.28 -4.78
C VAL A 108 16.67 48.70 -5.66
N LEU A 109 16.48 49.21 -6.88
CA LEU A 109 15.47 48.68 -7.80
C LEU A 109 15.78 47.24 -8.26
N LEU A 110 17.06 46.90 -8.43
CA LEU A 110 17.47 45.52 -8.75
C LEU A 110 17.23 44.58 -7.58
N LEU A 111 17.53 45.02 -6.35
CA LEU A 111 17.25 44.26 -5.13
C LEU A 111 15.74 44.04 -4.92
N ASP A 112 14.91 45.05 -5.13
CA ASP A 112 13.45 44.92 -5.04
C ASP A 112 12.91 43.91 -6.07
N ASN A 113 13.47 43.88 -7.29
CA ASN A 113 13.10 42.91 -8.30
C ASN A 113 13.50 41.47 -7.90
N GLU A 114 14.68 41.31 -7.31
CA GLU A 114 15.17 40.02 -6.80
C GLU A 114 14.36 39.52 -5.60
N ILE A 115 13.98 40.41 -4.67
CA ILE A 115 13.11 40.10 -3.53
C ILE A 115 11.73 39.66 -4.02
N ALA A 116 11.11 40.43 -4.93
CA ALA A 116 9.79 40.10 -5.46
C ALA A 116 9.79 38.75 -6.23
N PHE A 117 10.86 38.46 -6.97
CA PHE A 117 11.01 37.18 -7.64
C PHE A 117 11.17 36.02 -6.64
N ASN A 118 12.00 36.21 -5.60
CA ASN A 118 12.19 35.20 -4.55
C ASN A 118 10.90 34.95 -3.75
N GLU A 119 10.11 35.99 -3.47
CA GLU A 119 8.83 35.87 -2.78
C GLU A 119 7.82 35.06 -3.61
N ALA A 120 7.72 35.31 -4.91
CA ALA A 120 6.86 34.52 -5.81
C ALA A 120 7.27 33.04 -5.86
N ILE A 121 8.58 32.75 -5.85
CA ILE A 121 9.11 31.37 -5.79
C ILE A 121 8.74 30.68 -4.47
N ILE A 122 8.82 31.41 -3.35
CA ILE A 122 8.46 30.89 -2.02
C ILE A 122 6.95 30.61 -1.95
N GLU A 123 6.12 31.51 -2.48
CA GLU A 123 4.65 31.35 -2.47
C GLU A 123 4.19 30.15 -3.31
N GLU A 124 4.75 29.95 -4.51
CA GLU A 124 4.47 28.78 -5.36
C GLU A 124 4.85 27.47 -4.65
N ARG A 125 5.96 27.48 -3.90
CA ARG A 125 6.43 26.33 -3.11
C ARG A 125 5.51 26.03 -1.92
N GLU A 126 5.12 27.06 -1.16
CA GLU A 126 4.23 26.91 0.00
C GLU A 126 2.90 26.30 -0.42
N GLN A 127 2.32 26.77 -1.54
CA GLN A 127 1.13 26.17 -2.13
C GLN A 127 1.36 24.70 -2.50
N GLY A 128 2.49 24.38 -3.13
CA GLY A 128 2.84 22.99 -3.48
C GLY A 128 2.96 22.07 -2.26
N ILE A 129 3.54 22.55 -1.15
CA ILE A 129 3.64 21.81 0.11
C ILE A 129 2.26 21.61 0.73
N GLN A 130 1.43 22.65 0.75
CA GLN A 130 0.07 22.60 1.30
C GLN A 130 -0.79 21.56 0.56
N GLU A 131 -0.70 21.50 -0.78
CA GLU A 131 -1.36 20.46 -1.57
C GLU A 131 -0.90 19.05 -1.22
N ILE A 132 0.40 18.85 -0.98
CA ILE A 132 0.93 17.53 -0.58
C ILE A 132 0.39 17.13 0.78
N GLN A 133 0.39 18.06 1.74
CA GLN A 133 -0.15 17.81 3.07
C GLN A 133 -1.64 17.44 3.01
N GLN A 134 -2.41 18.14 2.18
CA GLN A 134 -3.83 17.82 1.97
C GLN A 134 -4.01 16.42 1.39
N GLN A 135 -3.23 16.04 0.38
CA GLN A 135 -3.29 14.70 -0.22
C GLN A 135 -2.85 13.59 0.74
N ILE A 136 -1.85 13.83 1.58
CA ILE A 136 -1.46 12.90 2.65
C ILE A 136 -2.62 12.72 3.63
N GLY A 137 -3.33 13.81 3.96
CA GLY A 137 -4.53 13.78 4.79
C GLY A 137 -5.62 12.90 4.19
N GLU A 138 -5.96 13.10 2.91
CA GLU A 138 -6.97 12.28 2.22
C GLU A 138 -6.60 10.80 2.19
N VAL A 139 -5.34 10.47 1.88
CA VAL A 139 -4.85 9.09 1.86
C VAL A 139 -4.92 8.45 3.25
N ASN A 140 -4.65 9.22 4.31
CA ASN A 140 -4.73 8.74 5.68
C ASN A 140 -6.17 8.37 6.08
N GLU A 141 -7.16 9.18 5.70
CA GLU A 141 -8.57 8.85 5.94
C GLU A 141 -8.98 7.56 5.21
N ILE A 142 -8.57 7.40 3.95
CA ILE A 142 -8.79 6.15 3.20
C ILE A 142 -8.11 4.97 3.89
N PHE A 143 -6.90 5.16 4.40
CA PHE A 143 -6.16 4.12 5.12
C PHE A 143 -6.89 3.66 6.40
N LYS A 144 -7.49 4.59 7.15
CA LYS A 144 -8.30 4.27 8.33
C LYS A 144 -9.55 3.46 7.94
N ASP A 145 -10.25 3.89 6.90
CA ASP A 145 -11.45 3.19 6.40
C ASP A 145 -11.11 1.75 5.95
N LEU A 146 -9.97 1.57 5.29
CA LEU A 146 -9.48 0.25 4.89
C LEU A 146 -9.08 -0.61 6.08
N ALA A 147 -8.53 -0.02 7.15
CA ALA A 147 -8.14 -0.77 8.34
C ALA A 147 -9.36 -1.41 9.02
N VAL A 148 -10.50 -0.73 9.03
CA VAL A 148 -11.78 -1.28 9.51
C VAL A 148 -12.20 -2.47 8.64
N LEU A 149 -12.20 -2.26 7.32
CA LEU A 149 -12.55 -3.28 6.32
C LEU A 149 -11.70 -4.56 6.42
N VAL A 150 -10.38 -4.41 6.62
CA VAL A 150 -9.45 -5.55 6.76
C VAL A 150 -9.59 -6.23 8.12
N HIS A 151 -9.87 -5.47 9.19
CA HIS A 151 -10.05 -6.04 10.52
C HIS A 151 -11.28 -6.96 10.56
N GLU A 152 -12.40 -6.54 9.96
CA GLU A 152 -13.63 -7.36 9.87
C GLU A 152 -13.43 -8.66 9.06
N GLN A 153 -12.54 -8.63 8.07
CA GLN A 153 -12.25 -9.78 7.20
C GLN A 153 -11.12 -10.70 7.71
N GLY A 154 -10.40 -10.31 8.77
CA GLY A 154 -9.22 -11.01 9.28
C GLY A 154 -9.50 -12.45 9.74
N ALA A 155 -10.65 -12.70 10.35
CA ALA A 155 -11.05 -14.04 10.80
C ALA A 155 -11.29 -15.02 9.65
N MET A 156 -11.76 -14.53 8.48
CA MET A 156 -12.04 -15.38 7.32
C MET A 156 -10.76 -15.83 6.61
N ILE A 157 -9.75 -14.97 6.54
CA ILE A 157 -8.46 -15.31 5.90
C ILE A 157 -7.71 -16.36 6.72
N ASP A 158 -7.74 -16.25 8.05
CA ASP A 158 -7.13 -17.25 8.94
C ASP A 158 -7.77 -18.64 8.76
N ASP A 159 -9.08 -18.66 8.52
CA ASP A 159 -9.82 -19.89 8.24
C ASP A 159 -9.40 -20.56 6.91
N ILE A 160 -8.86 -19.82 5.93
CA ILE A 160 -8.30 -20.42 4.70
C ILE A 160 -7.03 -21.20 5.02
N GLY A 161 -6.16 -20.65 5.86
CA GLY A 161 -4.97 -21.36 6.33
C GLY A 161 -5.38 -22.67 6.98
N SER A 162 -6.39 -22.61 7.85
CA SER A 162 -7.03 -23.76 8.47
C SER A 162 -7.57 -24.75 7.43
N HIS A 163 -8.31 -24.29 6.41
CA HIS A 163 -8.90 -25.14 5.38
C HIS A 163 -7.85 -25.82 4.49
N ILE A 164 -6.75 -25.14 4.16
CA ILE A 164 -5.64 -25.71 3.38
C ILE A 164 -4.93 -26.79 4.20
N GLU A 165 -4.61 -26.50 5.46
CA GLU A 165 -4.01 -27.48 6.37
C GLU A 165 -4.92 -28.68 6.58
N ASN A 166 -6.22 -28.46 6.77
CA ASN A 166 -7.22 -29.51 6.90
C ASN A 166 -7.35 -30.36 5.63
N ALA A 167 -7.35 -29.75 4.44
CA ALA A 167 -7.40 -30.47 3.17
C ALA A 167 -6.13 -31.29 2.94
N GLN A 168 -4.96 -30.76 3.31
CA GLN A 168 -3.70 -31.48 3.27
C GLN A 168 -3.73 -32.69 4.21
N ALA A 169 -4.18 -32.49 5.46
CA ALA A 169 -4.30 -33.54 6.46
C ALA A 169 -5.29 -34.63 6.02
N ALA A 170 -6.47 -34.25 5.51
CA ALA A 170 -7.48 -35.16 4.99
C ALA A 170 -6.96 -35.98 3.80
N THR A 171 -6.22 -35.36 2.89
CA THR A 171 -5.61 -36.06 1.73
C THR A 171 -4.53 -37.04 2.17
N ALA A 172 -3.69 -36.66 3.14
CA ALA A 172 -2.68 -37.55 3.72
C ALA A 172 -3.32 -38.75 4.43
N GLN A 173 -4.39 -38.53 5.19
CA GLN A 173 -5.19 -39.60 5.80
C GLN A 173 -5.86 -40.48 4.73
N GLY A 174 -6.45 -39.90 3.69
CA GLY A 174 -7.03 -40.65 2.57
C GLY A 174 -6.01 -41.58 1.91
N LYS A 175 -4.80 -41.08 1.65
CA LYS A 175 -3.69 -41.87 1.10
C LYS A 175 -3.33 -43.07 2.00
N THR A 176 -3.21 -42.86 3.30
CA THR A 176 -2.89 -43.96 4.24
C THR A 176 -4.01 -44.98 4.34
N GLN A 177 -5.28 -44.55 4.31
CA GLN A 177 -6.42 -45.47 4.27
C GLN A 177 -6.46 -46.30 2.99
N LEU A 178 -6.18 -45.70 1.82
CA LEU A 178 -6.10 -46.43 0.55
C LEU A 178 -4.99 -47.51 0.56
N VAL A 179 -3.81 -47.19 1.11
CA VAL A 179 -2.72 -48.16 1.27
C VAL A 179 -3.14 -49.31 2.19
N LYS A 180 -3.80 -49.00 3.31
CA LYS A 180 -4.31 -50.02 4.24
C LYS A 180 -5.37 -50.90 3.58
N ALA A 181 -6.33 -50.32 2.89
CA ALA A 181 -7.38 -51.04 2.17
C ALA A 181 -6.79 -51.98 1.10
N ALA A 182 -5.82 -51.49 0.29
CA ALA A 182 -5.14 -52.31 -0.70
C ALA A 182 -4.39 -53.50 -0.08
N LYS A 183 -3.72 -53.28 1.07
CA LYS A 183 -3.03 -54.36 1.81
C LYS A 183 -4.03 -55.40 2.35
N THR A 184 -5.13 -54.94 2.94
CA THR A 184 -6.19 -55.83 3.46
C THR A 184 -6.87 -56.61 2.34
N GLN A 185 -7.20 -55.98 1.21
CA GLN A 185 -7.80 -56.65 0.05
C GLN A 185 -6.89 -57.74 -0.52
N ARG A 186 -5.58 -57.45 -0.65
CA ARG A 186 -4.59 -58.45 -1.08
C ARG A 186 -4.50 -59.64 -0.13
N SER A 187 -4.57 -59.41 1.18
CA SER A 187 -4.47 -60.47 2.19
C SER A 187 -5.72 -61.34 2.31
N ASN A 188 -6.91 -60.75 2.18
CA ASN A 188 -8.17 -61.45 2.49
C ASN A 188 -8.85 -62.08 1.27
N SER A 189 -8.50 -61.67 0.04
CA SER A 189 -9.15 -62.18 -1.17
C SER A 189 -8.95 -63.68 -1.38
N SER A 190 -7.76 -64.22 -1.08
CA SER A 190 -7.47 -65.65 -1.22
C SER A 190 -8.20 -66.50 -0.18
N LEU A 191 -8.26 -66.03 1.07
CA LEU A 191 -8.88 -66.78 2.17
C LEU A 191 -10.40 -66.75 2.11
N THR A 192 -11.00 -65.61 1.76
CA THR A 192 -12.46 -65.49 1.61
C THR A 192 -12.97 -66.30 0.43
N CYS A 193 -12.26 -66.27 -0.70
CA CYS A 193 -12.57 -67.08 -1.88
C CYS A 193 -12.47 -68.58 -1.54
N LEU A 194 -11.40 -69.00 -0.86
CA LEU A 194 -11.21 -70.39 -0.45
C LEU A 194 -12.32 -70.88 0.50
N LEU A 195 -12.72 -70.07 1.49
CA LEU A 195 -13.83 -70.41 2.38
C LEU A 195 -15.17 -70.54 1.65
N LEU A 196 -15.47 -69.64 0.69
CA LEU A 196 -16.68 -69.73 -0.13
C LEU A 196 -16.70 -70.99 -1.01
N VAL A 197 -15.56 -71.37 -1.58
CA VAL A 197 -15.43 -72.61 -2.38
C VAL A 197 -15.69 -73.84 -1.51
N ILE A 198 -15.09 -73.91 -0.32
CA ILE A 198 -15.30 -75.02 0.63
C ILE A 198 -16.78 -75.10 1.04
N PHE A 199 -17.39 -73.97 1.39
CA PHE A 199 -18.82 -73.91 1.74
C PHE A 199 -19.72 -74.40 0.60
N GLY A 200 -19.42 -73.98 -0.64
CA GLY A 200 -20.13 -74.45 -1.84
C GLY A 200 -20.05 -75.97 -2.03
N ILE A 201 -18.87 -76.57 -1.84
CA ILE A 201 -18.67 -78.02 -1.94
C ILE A 201 -19.49 -78.76 -0.87
N VAL A 202 -19.45 -78.28 0.38
CA VAL A 202 -20.21 -78.89 1.49
C VAL A 202 -21.71 -78.86 1.20
N LEU A 203 -22.24 -77.74 0.72
CA LEU A 203 -23.66 -77.63 0.33
C LEU A 203 -24.01 -78.61 -0.79
N LEU A 204 -23.14 -78.75 -1.80
CA LEU A 204 -23.36 -79.66 -2.92
C LEU A 204 -23.43 -81.12 -2.44
N ILE A 205 -22.54 -81.52 -1.53
CA ILE A 205 -22.56 -82.86 -0.91
C ILE A 205 -23.86 -83.08 -0.15
N VAL A 206 -24.29 -82.12 0.68
CA VAL A 206 -25.54 -82.22 1.45
C VAL A 206 -26.75 -82.38 0.52
N ILE A 207 -26.80 -81.61 -0.58
CA ILE A 207 -27.88 -81.72 -1.57
C ILE A 207 -27.89 -83.10 -2.23
N ILE A 208 -26.74 -83.63 -2.62
CA ILE A 208 -26.63 -84.98 -3.22
C ILE A 208 -27.10 -86.05 -2.24
N VAL A 209 -26.69 -85.99 -0.97
CA VAL A 209 -27.08 -86.98 0.05
C VAL A 209 -28.57 -86.90 0.39
N LEU A 210 -29.18 -85.70 0.39
CA LEU A 210 -30.61 -85.55 0.64
C LEU A 210 -31.48 -85.91 -0.58
N ALA A 211 -30.94 -85.79 -1.79
CA ALA A 211 -31.64 -86.10 -3.04
C ALA A 211 -31.47 -87.57 -3.49
N ALA A 212 -30.46 -88.27 -2.98
CA ALA A 212 -30.22 -89.70 -3.16
C ALA A 212 -31.04 -90.53 -2.15
#